data_AF-A0A4S9SU03-F1
#
_entry.id   AF-A0A4S9SU03-F1
#
_cell.length_a   1.000
_cell.length_b   1.000
_cell.length_c   1.000
_cell.angle_alpha   90.00
_cell.angle_beta   90.00
_cell.angle_gamma   90.00
#
_symmetry.space_group_name_H-M   'P 1'
#
loop_
_entity.id
_entity.type
_entity.pdbx_description
1 polymer ?
#
loop_
_entity_poly.entity_id
_entity_poly.type
_entity_poly.pdbx_seq_one_letter_code
_entity_poly.pdbx_strand_id
1 'polypeptide(L)'
;MPPPWKVLTATHDDGEKPKRFGFKAPTFDGWLEIYLQDDMPEQIVGVLLNLNCDEVTELKSCIRHELRFRTVTVSTFDVYYPTTGQKSELLCKKGQAQLGWHLSPSKTTSLIRSSTVFAVALEFPHLFKEPTTLEDFRREWTPNTFGCYPIVPFQFRRDILARMVEICGEDMKKDKSLRAGATDPKPYKKKPAPSPESTSTPTANKRARVEASSTNTGSSLKREHMSLE
;
A
#
# COMPACT_ATOMS: atom_id res chain seq x y z
N MET A 1 -0.58 -11.73 24.05
CA MET A 1 0.68 -11.55 24.80
C MET A 1 0.99 -10.07 24.84
N PRO A 2 1.36 -9.50 26.00
CA PRO A 2 1.89 -8.13 26.04
C PRO A 2 3.20 -8.06 25.25
N PRO A 3 3.48 -6.95 24.54
CA PRO A 3 4.70 -6.81 23.75
C PRO A 3 5.95 -6.78 24.66
N PRO A 4 7.13 -7.22 24.16
CA PRO A 4 8.35 -7.31 24.94
C PRO A 4 9.04 -5.95 25.22
N TRP A 5 8.42 -4.84 24.84
CA TRP A 5 8.97 -3.47 24.93
C TRP A 5 8.23 -2.64 25.98
N LYS A 6 8.91 -1.67 26.61
CA LYS A 6 8.31 -0.73 27.57
C LYS A 6 7.39 0.26 26.84
N VAL A 7 6.15 -0.12 26.58
CA VAL A 7 5.13 0.83 26.13
C VAL A 7 4.78 1.72 27.33
N LEU A 8 5.18 2.99 27.28
CA LEU A 8 4.88 3.98 28.34
C LEU A 8 3.37 4.14 28.49
N THR A 9 2.83 3.66 29.61
CA THR A 9 1.40 3.64 29.91
C THR A 9 0.97 4.85 30.78
N ALA A 10 0.94 6.08 30.26
CA ALA A 10 0.33 7.24 30.98
C ALA A 10 -1.08 7.58 30.43
N THR A 11 -2.12 7.40 31.24
CA THR A 11 -3.56 7.45 30.87
C THR A 11 -3.97 8.74 30.16
N HIS A 12 -4.71 8.63 29.04
CA HIS A 12 -5.47 9.74 28.46
C HIS A 12 -6.93 9.33 28.29
N ASP A 13 -7.83 10.21 28.73
CA ASP A 13 -9.28 10.07 28.78
C ASP A 13 -9.96 10.53 27.48
N ASP A 14 -9.40 10.16 26.34
CA ASP A 14 -10.03 10.47 25.06
C ASP A 14 -10.91 9.28 24.69
N GLY A 15 -12.21 9.37 24.99
CA GLY A 15 -13.26 8.36 24.76
C GLY A 15 -13.47 7.92 23.31
N GLU A 16 -12.42 7.86 22.50
CA GLU A 16 -12.39 7.21 21.19
C GLU A 16 -12.42 5.68 21.33
N LYS A 17 -12.97 5.00 20.32
CA LYS A 17 -12.86 3.53 20.18
C LYS A 17 -11.40 3.10 20.35
N PRO A 18 -11.10 1.89 20.87
CA PRO A 18 -9.73 1.48 21.19
C PRO A 18 -8.89 1.26 19.92
N LYS A 19 -8.39 2.34 19.33
CA LYS A 19 -7.33 2.35 18.32
C LYS A 19 -6.04 1.87 18.97
N ARG A 20 -5.02 1.62 18.13
CA ARG A 20 -3.70 1.17 18.58
C ARG A 20 -3.75 -0.08 19.45
N PHE A 21 -4.74 -0.96 19.26
CA PHE A 21 -4.93 -2.16 20.10
C PHE A 21 -5.03 -1.85 21.61
N GLY A 22 -5.53 -0.66 21.98
CA GLY A 22 -5.59 -0.20 23.36
C GLY A 22 -4.27 0.36 23.91
N PHE A 23 -3.22 0.44 23.09
CA PHE A 23 -1.97 1.12 23.42
C PHE A 23 -2.09 2.64 23.18
N LYS A 24 -1.11 3.37 23.68
CA LYS A 24 -1.03 4.83 23.60
C LYS A 24 -0.20 5.30 22.43
N ALA A 25 -0.34 6.58 22.10
CA ALA A 25 0.54 7.27 21.17
C ALA A 25 2.00 7.24 21.71
N PRO A 26 2.99 6.86 20.90
CA PRO A 26 4.38 6.80 21.34
C PRO A 26 5.02 8.21 21.41
N THR A 27 6.05 8.35 22.23
CA THR A 27 7.00 9.48 22.21
C THR A 27 8.02 9.32 21.09
N PHE A 28 8.91 10.31 20.90
CA PHE A 28 9.99 10.20 19.93
C PHE A 28 10.96 9.03 20.21
N ASP A 29 11.19 8.68 21.46
CA ASP A 29 12.07 7.54 21.75
C ASP A 29 11.34 6.21 21.50
N GLY A 30 10.03 6.17 21.80
CA GLY A 30 9.22 4.96 21.64
C GLY A 30 9.06 4.51 20.19
N TRP A 31 8.66 5.41 19.27
CA TRP A 31 8.60 5.05 17.84
C TRP A 31 9.98 4.77 17.24
N LEU A 32 11.08 5.38 17.73
CA LEU A 32 12.44 5.11 17.24
C LEU A 32 12.90 3.70 17.64
N GLU A 33 12.72 3.33 18.91
CA GLU A 33 13.02 1.98 19.40
C GLU A 33 12.28 0.91 18.60
N ILE A 34 10.99 1.16 18.34
CA ILE A 34 10.13 0.29 17.54
C ILE A 34 10.61 0.24 16.07
N TYR A 35 10.95 1.38 15.48
CA TYR A 35 11.36 1.46 14.07
C TYR A 35 12.65 0.68 13.79
N LEU A 36 13.58 0.67 14.76
CA LEU A 36 14.87 -0.02 14.64
C LEU A 36 14.78 -1.55 14.72
N GLN A 37 13.63 -2.11 15.06
CA GLN A 37 13.42 -3.55 15.08
C GLN A 37 13.18 -4.09 13.68
N ASP A 38 13.64 -5.31 13.39
CA ASP A 38 13.41 -5.99 12.10
C ASP A 38 11.97 -6.47 11.94
N ASP A 39 11.35 -6.91 13.04
CA ASP A 39 9.97 -7.37 13.06
C ASP A 39 8.98 -6.22 13.28
N MET A 40 7.85 -6.28 12.58
CA MET A 40 6.78 -5.29 12.70
C MET A 40 5.44 -6.00 12.85
N PRO A 41 5.13 -6.52 14.05
CA PRO A 41 3.86 -7.21 14.29
C PRO A 41 2.68 -6.23 14.18
N GLU A 42 1.47 -6.77 14.02
CA GLU A 42 0.26 -5.97 13.74
C GLU A 42 -0.02 -4.92 14.81
N GLN A 43 0.29 -5.22 16.07
CA GLN A 43 0.15 -4.29 17.19
C GLN A 43 1.04 -3.06 17.01
N ILE A 44 2.27 -3.27 16.55
CA ILE A 44 3.24 -2.19 16.30
C ILE A 44 2.77 -1.31 15.15
N VAL A 45 2.31 -1.91 14.04
CA VAL A 45 1.69 -1.15 12.94
C VAL A 45 0.52 -0.32 13.45
N GLY A 46 -0.34 -0.92 14.28
CA GLY A 46 -1.48 -0.26 14.91
C GLY A 46 -1.08 0.95 15.76
N VAL A 47 -0.03 0.80 16.58
CA VAL A 47 0.50 1.88 17.41
C VAL A 47 1.02 3.04 16.57
N LEU A 48 1.89 2.75 15.58
CA LEU A 48 2.58 3.77 14.79
C LEU A 48 1.64 4.51 13.83
N LEU A 49 0.69 3.78 13.21
CA LEU A 49 -0.23 4.32 12.21
C LEU A 49 -1.58 4.76 12.78
N ASN A 50 -1.77 4.66 14.11
CA ASN A 50 -3.04 4.93 14.77
C ASN A 50 -4.22 4.09 14.22
N LEU A 51 -4.00 2.77 14.12
CA LEU A 51 -4.95 1.81 13.58
C LEU A 51 -5.39 0.79 14.65
N ASN A 52 -6.63 0.33 14.55
CA ASN A 52 -7.12 -0.84 15.28
C ASN A 52 -6.83 -2.15 14.52
N CYS A 53 -7.18 -3.29 15.12
CA CYS A 53 -6.92 -4.62 14.56
C CYS A 53 -7.55 -4.83 13.17
N ASP A 54 -8.80 -4.40 12.99
CA ASP A 54 -9.52 -4.55 11.73
C ASP A 54 -8.92 -3.66 10.63
N GLU A 55 -8.51 -2.43 10.98
CA GLU A 55 -7.85 -1.51 10.06
C GLU A 55 -6.46 -2.02 9.61
N VAL A 56 -5.65 -2.57 10.53
CA VAL A 56 -4.37 -3.19 10.16
C VAL A 56 -4.59 -4.41 9.26
N THR A 57 -5.62 -5.20 9.58
CA THR A 57 -6.01 -6.36 8.77
C THR A 57 -6.43 -5.94 7.35
N GLU A 58 -7.24 -4.87 7.24
CA GLU A 58 -7.69 -4.31 5.96
C GLU A 58 -6.49 -3.79 5.14
N LEU A 59 -5.56 -3.07 5.78
CA LEU A 59 -4.34 -2.58 5.15
C LEU A 59 -3.49 -3.74 4.61
N LYS A 60 -3.22 -4.78 5.41
CA LYS A 60 -2.50 -5.99 4.96
C LYS A 60 -3.23 -6.68 3.83
N SER A 61 -4.55 -6.74 3.87
CA SER A 61 -5.36 -7.35 2.81
C SER A 61 -5.24 -6.59 1.50
N CYS A 62 -5.27 -5.26 1.53
CA CYS A 62 -5.04 -4.41 0.37
C CYS A 62 -3.63 -4.60 -0.20
N ILE A 63 -2.60 -4.63 0.65
CA ILE A 63 -1.22 -4.91 0.24
C ILE A 63 -1.13 -6.27 -0.48
N ARG A 64 -1.72 -7.33 0.09
CA ARG A 64 -1.73 -8.66 -0.55
C ARG A 64 -2.49 -8.64 -1.87
N HIS A 65 -3.58 -7.89 -1.97
CA HIS A 65 -4.30 -7.71 -3.22
C HIS A 65 -3.39 -7.12 -4.30
N GLU A 66 -2.70 -6.03 -3.99
CA GLU A 66 -1.78 -5.38 -4.93
C GLU A 66 -0.59 -6.27 -5.30
N LEU A 67 -0.07 -7.05 -4.36
CA LEU A 67 1.04 -7.99 -4.60
C LEU A 67 0.68 -9.15 -5.54
N ARG A 68 -0.61 -9.42 -5.79
CA ARG A 68 -1.06 -10.45 -6.74
C ARG A 68 -1.02 -9.97 -8.19
N PHE A 69 -0.85 -8.67 -8.45
CA PHE A 69 -0.69 -8.18 -9.80
C PHE A 69 0.71 -8.48 -10.35
N ARG A 70 0.78 -8.56 -11.68
CA ARG A 70 2.04 -8.78 -12.38
C ARG A 70 2.95 -7.57 -12.19
N THR A 71 4.19 -7.87 -11.86
CA THR A 71 5.28 -6.88 -11.87
C THR A 71 5.69 -6.56 -13.29
N VAL A 72 6.49 -5.49 -13.45
CA VAL A 72 7.06 -5.10 -14.75
C VAL A 72 8.17 -6.06 -15.23
N THR A 73 8.57 -7.03 -14.41
CA THR A 73 9.65 -7.97 -14.70
C THR A 73 9.16 -9.40 -14.92
N VAL A 74 9.91 -10.15 -15.72
CA VAL A 74 9.79 -11.61 -15.83
C VAL A 74 10.87 -12.28 -15.00
N SER A 75 10.64 -13.52 -14.58
CA SER A 75 11.60 -14.25 -13.77
C SER A 75 12.81 -14.67 -14.59
N THR A 76 14.01 -14.22 -14.22
CA THR A 76 15.26 -14.63 -14.89
C THR A 76 15.78 -15.98 -14.41
N PHE A 77 15.28 -16.45 -13.27
CA PHE A 77 15.57 -17.74 -12.64
C PHE A 77 14.29 -18.36 -12.06
N ASP A 78 14.34 -19.64 -11.69
CA ASP A 78 13.25 -20.30 -10.97
C ASP A 78 13.21 -19.80 -9.51
N VAL A 79 12.06 -19.33 -9.06
CA VAL A 79 11.84 -18.81 -7.70
C VAL A 79 11.31 -19.94 -6.83
N TYR A 80 12.04 -20.25 -5.76
CA TYR A 80 11.67 -21.29 -4.79
C TYR A 80 11.44 -20.70 -3.39
N TYR A 81 10.60 -21.36 -2.61
CA TYR A 81 10.44 -21.07 -1.19
C TYR A 81 10.30 -22.34 -0.32
N PRO A 82 11.01 -22.45 0.82
CA PRO A 82 12.11 -21.58 1.23
C PRO A 82 13.25 -21.60 0.20
N THR A 83 14.04 -20.53 0.14
CA THR A 83 15.12 -20.35 -0.85
C THR A 83 16.22 -21.40 -0.70
N THR A 84 16.33 -22.00 0.48
CA THR A 84 17.26 -23.08 0.81
C THR A 84 16.53 -24.15 1.61
N GLY A 85 16.84 -25.43 1.35
CA GLY A 85 16.34 -26.57 2.13
C GLY A 85 15.78 -27.70 1.28
N GLN A 86 15.59 -28.87 1.88
CA GLN A 86 15.17 -30.10 1.17
C GLN A 86 13.70 -30.09 0.70
N LYS A 87 12.87 -29.14 1.15
CA LYS A 87 11.43 -29.05 0.84
C LYS A 87 11.06 -27.72 0.19
N SER A 88 11.81 -27.28 -0.81
CA SER A 88 11.54 -26.04 -1.54
C SER A 88 10.41 -26.22 -2.56
N GLU A 89 9.36 -25.41 -2.46
CA GLU A 89 8.28 -25.31 -3.44
C GLU A 89 8.68 -24.33 -4.55
N LEU A 90 8.49 -24.72 -5.82
CA LEU A 90 8.61 -23.80 -6.95
C LEU A 90 7.42 -22.82 -6.94
N LEU A 91 7.69 -21.54 -6.75
CA LEU A 91 6.68 -20.47 -6.77
C LEU A 91 6.51 -19.85 -8.15
N CYS A 92 7.60 -19.66 -8.90
CA CYS A 92 7.57 -19.03 -10.22
C CYS A 92 8.68 -19.60 -11.10
N LYS A 93 8.33 -20.05 -12.32
CA LYS A 93 9.31 -20.58 -13.26
C LYS A 93 10.03 -19.46 -14.01
N LYS A 94 11.30 -19.68 -14.37
CA LYS A 94 12.06 -18.85 -15.29
C LYS A 94 11.25 -18.57 -16.57
N GLY A 95 11.24 -17.31 -16.98
CA GLY A 95 10.51 -16.79 -18.15
C GLY A 95 9.03 -16.48 -17.89
N GLN A 96 8.48 -16.83 -16.73
CA GLN A 96 7.09 -16.47 -16.38
C GLN A 96 7.00 -15.05 -15.83
N ALA A 97 5.80 -14.46 -15.95
CA ALA A 97 5.49 -13.19 -15.32
C ALA A 97 5.61 -13.33 -13.79
N GLN A 98 6.36 -12.43 -13.15
CA GLN A 98 6.47 -12.41 -11.70
C GLN A 98 5.33 -11.61 -11.09
N LEU A 99 4.78 -12.12 -9.99
CA LEU A 99 3.86 -11.38 -9.13
C LEU A 99 4.66 -10.69 -8.03
N GLY A 100 4.12 -9.61 -7.45
CA GLY A 100 4.81 -8.82 -6.44
C GLY A 100 5.29 -9.64 -5.23
N TRP A 101 4.51 -10.65 -4.82
CA TRP A 101 4.86 -11.51 -3.69
C TRP A 101 5.93 -12.58 -4.01
N HIS A 102 6.20 -12.89 -5.28
CA HIS A 102 7.26 -13.84 -5.65
C HIS A 102 8.65 -13.33 -5.26
N LEU A 103 8.84 -12.01 -5.21
CA LEU A 103 10.15 -11.39 -5.06
C LEU A 103 10.73 -11.57 -3.64
N SER A 104 12.02 -11.86 -3.52
CA SER A 104 12.72 -11.81 -2.23
C SER A 104 13.09 -10.36 -1.88
N PRO A 105 13.11 -9.95 -0.60
CA PRO A 105 13.55 -8.61 -0.20
C PRO A 105 14.97 -8.30 -0.69
N SER A 106 15.14 -7.16 -1.37
CA SER A 106 16.41 -6.64 -1.88
C SER A 106 16.19 -5.22 -2.41
N LYS A 107 17.25 -4.42 -2.57
CA LYS A 107 17.13 -3.06 -3.14
C LYS A 107 16.39 -3.04 -4.49
N THR A 108 16.67 -4.01 -5.36
CA THR A 108 16.04 -4.13 -6.68
C THR A 108 14.54 -4.42 -6.56
N THR A 109 14.16 -5.32 -5.67
CA THR A 109 12.77 -5.74 -5.52
C THR A 109 11.93 -4.75 -4.73
N SER A 110 12.55 -3.97 -3.82
CA SER A 110 11.90 -2.81 -3.19
C SER A 110 11.54 -1.75 -4.24
N LEU A 111 12.39 -1.53 -5.26
CA LEU A 111 12.05 -0.65 -6.38
C LEU A 111 10.88 -1.20 -7.21
N ILE A 112 10.88 -2.49 -7.52
CA ILE A 112 9.77 -3.12 -8.27
C ILE A 112 8.44 -3.00 -7.51
N ARG A 113 8.49 -3.13 -6.17
CA ARG A 113 7.33 -3.00 -5.28
C ARG A 113 6.93 -1.55 -4.96
N SER A 114 7.66 -0.55 -5.46
CA SER A 114 7.28 0.85 -5.25
C SER A 114 5.91 1.18 -5.84
N SER A 115 5.52 0.48 -6.92
CA SER A 115 4.17 0.55 -7.50
C SER A 115 3.08 0.07 -6.53
N THR A 116 3.34 -1.00 -5.78
CA THR A 116 2.44 -1.49 -4.72
C THR A 116 2.35 -0.48 -3.57
N VAL A 117 3.48 0.08 -3.12
CA VAL A 117 3.47 1.14 -2.09
C VAL A 117 2.65 2.33 -2.55
N PHE A 118 2.82 2.77 -3.80
CA PHE A 118 2.07 3.86 -4.39
C PHE A 118 0.57 3.56 -4.49
N ALA A 119 0.19 2.39 -5.01
CA ALA A 119 -1.21 1.98 -5.13
C ALA A 119 -1.91 1.93 -3.77
N VAL A 120 -1.29 1.33 -2.77
CA VAL A 120 -1.84 1.28 -1.40
C VAL A 120 -1.91 2.68 -0.78
N ALA A 121 -0.92 3.54 -1.02
CA ALA A 121 -0.97 4.92 -0.52
C ALA A 121 -2.19 5.70 -1.07
N LEU A 122 -2.58 5.45 -2.32
CA LEU A 122 -3.78 6.05 -2.92
C LEU A 122 -5.09 5.51 -2.33
N GLU A 123 -5.13 4.23 -1.92
CA GLU A 123 -6.31 3.64 -1.26
C GLU A 123 -6.46 4.11 0.19
N PHE A 124 -5.36 4.50 0.86
CA PHE A 124 -5.36 4.97 2.25
C PHE A 124 -4.77 6.39 2.38
N PRO A 125 -5.39 7.42 1.77
CA PRO A 125 -4.84 8.78 1.77
C PRO A 125 -4.78 9.40 3.18
N HIS A 126 -5.69 9.00 4.08
CA HIS A 126 -5.65 9.43 5.48
C HIS A 126 -4.39 8.96 6.23
N LEU A 127 -3.73 7.89 5.75
CA LEU A 127 -2.47 7.38 6.29
C LEU A 127 -1.24 7.82 5.50
N PHE A 128 -1.34 7.97 4.19
CA PHE A 128 -0.15 8.11 3.34
C PHE A 128 -0.19 9.32 2.40
N LYS A 129 -1.07 10.29 2.64
CA LYS A 129 -0.99 11.58 1.93
C LYS A 129 0.22 12.38 2.38
N GLU A 130 0.99 12.85 1.41
CA GLU A 130 2.15 13.73 1.63
C GLU A 130 1.71 15.11 2.15
N PRO A 131 2.45 15.70 3.11
CA PRO A 131 2.26 17.09 3.50
C PRO A 131 2.41 18.03 2.30
N THR A 132 1.42 18.89 2.08
CA THR A 132 1.42 19.83 0.94
C THR A 132 2.06 21.18 1.27
N THR A 133 2.35 21.43 2.55
CA THR A 133 2.94 22.68 3.05
C THR A 133 4.02 22.40 4.10
N LEU A 134 4.90 23.38 4.33
CA LEU A 134 5.92 23.30 5.38
C LEU A 134 5.28 23.27 6.78
N GLU A 135 4.16 23.96 6.95
CA GLU A 135 3.37 23.99 8.17
C GLU A 135 2.79 22.61 8.48
N ASP A 136 2.25 21.92 7.47
CA ASP A 136 1.78 20.54 7.61
C ASP A 136 2.91 19.61 8.02
N PHE A 137 4.07 19.73 7.35
CA PHE A 137 5.26 18.95 7.68
C PHE A 137 5.70 19.20 9.14
N ARG A 138 5.87 20.46 9.55
CA ARG A 138 6.27 20.81 10.93
C ARG A 138 5.26 20.35 11.97
N ARG A 139 3.96 20.42 11.66
CA ARG A 139 2.89 19.94 12.54
C ARG A 139 3.02 18.44 12.80
N GLU A 140 3.30 17.65 11.78
CA GLU A 140 3.52 16.20 11.97
C GLU A 140 4.73 15.89 12.85
N TRP A 141 5.77 16.73 12.77
CA TRP A 141 6.98 16.61 13.60
C TRP A 141 6.86 17.22 15.01
N THR A 142 5.75 17.88 15.32
CA THR A 142 5.52 18.50 16.63
C THR A 142 4.69 17.54 17.49
N PRO A 143 5.20 17.09 18.65
CA PRO A 143 4.43 16.24 19.54
C PRO A 143 3.27 17.02 20.18
N ASN A 144 2.30 16.29 20.71
CA ASN A 144 1.22 16.88 21.51
C ASN A 144 1.74 17.42 22.85
N THR A 145 0.85 18.00 23.66
CA THR A 145 1.16 18.56 25.00
C THR A 145 1.81 17.56 25.96
N PHE A 146 1.72 16.26 25.68
CA PHE A 146 2.28 15.17 26.48
C PHE A 146 3.57 14.59 25.90
N GLY A 147 4.12 15.18 24.83
CA GLY A 147 5.34 14.69 24.18
C GLY A 147 5.12 13.49 23.25
N CYS A 148 3.86 13.18 22.91
CA CYS A 148 3.49 12.01 22.12
C CYS A 148 3.05 12.38 20.70
N TYR A 149 3.22 11.44 19.77
CA TYR A 149 2.81 11.57 18.37
C TYR A 149 1.53 10.76 18.13
N PRO A 150 0.37 11.41 17.88
CA PRO A 150 -0.86 10.70 17.58
C PRO A 150 -0.73 9.79 16.36
N ILE A 151 0.06 10.20 15.39
CA ILE A 151 0.49 9.42 14.24
C ILE A 151 1.95 9.77 13.93
N VAL A 152 2.73 8.81 13.46
CA VAL A 152 4.11 9.09 13.07
C VAL A 152 4.17 9.98 11.82
N PRO A 153 5.17 10.87 11.69
CA PRO A 153 5.42 11.66 10.49
C PRO A 153 5.40 10.86 9.17
N PHE A 154 4.97 11.53 8.10
CA PHE A 154 4.82 10.98 6.75
C PHE A 154 5.98 10.10 6.27
N GLN A 155 7.23 10.54 6.47
CA GLN A 155 8.39 9.77 6.05
C GLN A 155 8.40 8.36 6.66
N PHE A 156 8.07 8.25 7.95
CA PHE A 156 8.00 6.98 8.65
C PHE A 156 6.78 6.17 8.24
N ARG A 157 5.64 6.81 7.97
CA ARG A 157 4.44 6.12 7.44
C ARG A 157 4.76 5.43 6.11
N ARG A 158 5.48 6.11 5.22
CA ARG A 158 5.94 5.52 3.94
C ARG A 158 6.88 4.34 4.13
N ASP A 159 7.86 4.48 5.02
CA ASP A 159 8.83 3.42 5.29
C ASP A 159 8.15 2.19 5.93
N ILE A 160 7.22 2.42 6.88
CA ILE A 160 6.38 1.38 7.48
C ILE A 160 5.59 0.65 6.40
N LEU A 161 4.96 1.37 5.46
CA LEU A 161 4.24 0.76 4.36
C LEU A 161 5.15 -0.11 3.50
N ALA A 162 6.35 0.37 3.14
CA ALA A 162 7.30 -0.43 2.37
C ALA A 162 7.71 -1.72 3.10
N ARG A 163 7.97 -1.65 4.41
CA ARG A 163 8.27 -2.84 5.23
C ARG A 163 7.08 -3.80 5.31
N MET A 164 5.86 -3.29 5.47
CA MET A 164 4.64 -4.11 5.47
C MET A 164 4.42 -4.83 4.13
N VAL A 165 4.79 -4.20 3.00
CA VAL A 165 4.76 -4.84 1.67
C VAL A 165 5.73 -6.02 1.61
N GLU A 166 6.93 -5.89 2.18
CA GLU A 166 7.88 -7.00 2.24
C GLU A 166 7.38 -8.14 3.15
N ILE A 167 6.86 -7.81 4.32
CA ILE A 167 6.28 -8.78 5.27
C ILE A 167 5.11 -9.52 4.64
N CYS A 168 4.16 -8.82 4.01
CA CYS A 168 3.02 -9.45 3.34
C CYS A 168 3.47 -10.34 2.17
N GLY A 169 4.47 -9.92 1.40
CA GLY A 169 5.04 -10.74 0.33
C GLY A 169 5.63 -12.03 0.86
N GLU A 170 6.32 -11.97 2.00
CA GLU A 170 6.89 -13.13 2.68
C GLU A 170 5.84 -14.05 3.29
N ASP A 171 4.80 -13.48 3.93
CA ASP A 171 3.65 -14.24 4.43
C ASP A 171 2.95 -15.02 3.31
N MET A 172 2.80 -14.43 2.11
CA MET A 172 2.20 -15.09 0.95
C MET A 172 3.05 -16.25 0.40
N LYS A 173 4.37 -16.23 0.61
CA LYS A 173 5.23 -17.39 0.27
C LYS A 173 5.01 -18.53 1.25
N LYS A 174 4.92 -18.21 2.56
CA LYS A 174 4.71 -19.16 3.66
C LYS A 174 3.32 -19.79 3.65
N ASP A 175 2.28 -18.99 3.46
CA ASP A 175 0.88 -19.40 3.52
C ASP A 175 0.23 -19.36 2.13
N LYS A 176 -0.11 -20.55 1.62
CA LYS A 176 -0.74 -20.70 0.30
C LYS A 176 -2.13 -20.06 0.21
N SER A 177 -2.86 -19.97 1.33
CA SER A 177 -4.20 -19.38 1.35
C SER A 177 -4.18 -17.90 0.95
N LEU A 178 -3.07 -17.21 1.20
CA LEU A 178 -2.92 -15.79 0.91
C LEU A 178 -2.61 -15.50 -0.57
N ARG A 179 -2.23 -16.51 -1.37
CA ARG A 179 -1.72 -16.31 -2.74
C ARG A 179 -2.81 -15.91 -3.73
N ALA A 180 -4.05 -16.36 -3.54
CA ALA A 180 -5.18 -16.03 -4.38
C ALA A 180 -6.25 -15.27 -3.57
N GLY A 181 -6.94 -14.32 -4.22
CA GLY A 181 -8.01 -13.57 -3.56
C GLY A 181 -9.16 -14.46 -3.08
N ALA A 182 -9.44 -15.58 -3.77
CA ALA A 182 -10.51 -16.50 -3.41
C ALA A 182 -10.23 -17.34 -2.16
N THR A 183 -8.95 -17.52 -1.81
CA THR A 183 -8.53 -18.32 -0.65
C THR A 183 -8.06 -17.47 0.52
N ASP A 184 -7.94 -16.15 0.33
CA ASP A 184 -7.57 -15.22 1.39
C ASP A 184 -8.68 -15.20 2.45
N PRO A 185 -8.39 -15.49 3.73
CA PRO A 185 -9.39 -15.51 4.79
C PRO A 185 -10.12 -14.18 4.95
N LYS A 186 -9.49 -13.07 4.59
CA LYS A 186 -10.04 -11.72 4.67
C LYS A 186 -9.70 -10.98 3.39
N PRO A 187 -10.36 -11.27 2.26
CA PRO A 187 -10.00 -10.69 0.97
C PRO A 187 -10.36 -9.21 0.91
N TYR A 188 -9.48 -8.41 0.32
CA TYR A 188 -9.71 -6.98 0.17
C TYR A 188 -10.88 -6.74 -0.76
N LYS A 189 -11.86 -5.97 -0.29
CA LYS A 189 -12.99 -5.51 -1.09
C LYS A 189 -12.74 -4.06 -1.44
N LYS A 190 -12.24 -3.83 -2.64
CA LYS A 190 -12.05 -2.47 -3.16
C LYS A 190 -13.38 -1.74 -3.11
N LYS A 191 -13.42 -0.59 -2.43
CA LYS A 191 -14.61 0.25 -2.44
C LYS A 191 -14.83 0.73 -3.88
N PRO A 192 -16.07 0.66 -4.41
CA PRO A 192 -16.35 1.25 -5.71
C PRO A 192 -15.88 2.71 -5.69
N ALA A 193 -15.25 3.15 -6.78
CA ALA A 193 -15.04 4.59 -6.96
C ALA A 193 -16.40 5.29 -6.78
N PRO A 194 -16.48 6.41 -6.04
CA PRO A 194 -17.72 7.17 -6.00
C PRO A 194 -18.10 7.47 -7.45
N SER A 195 -19.28 7.00 -7.86
CA SER A 195 -19.83 7.31 -9.17
C SER A 195 -19.75 8.83 -9.35
N PRO A 196 -19.32 9.34 -10.52
CA PRO A 196 -19.42 10.76 -10.76
C PRO A 196 -20.90 11.12 -10.59
N GLU A 197 -21.20 11.92 -9.57
CA GLU A 197 -22.53 12.47 -9.38
C GLU A 197 -22.89 13.12 -10.71
N SER A 198 -23.97 12.62 -11.32
CA SER A 198 -24.56 13.19 -12.52
C SER A 198 -24.86 14.65 -12.19
N THR A 199 -23.96 15.53 -12.62
CA THR A 199 -24.15 16.97 -12.54
C THR A 199 -25.42 17.25 -13.31
N SER A 200 -26.45 17.64 -12.56
CA SER A 200 -27.74 18.07 -13.08
C SER A 200 -27.50 19.03 -14.25
N THR A 201 -27.96 18.61 -15.43
CA THR A 201 -27.97 19.40 -16.65
C THR A 201 -28.65 20.75 -16.39
N PRO A 202 -28.03 21.90 -16.69
CA PRO A 202 -28.79 23.12 -16.87
C PRO A 202 -29.57 23.01 -18.18
N THR A 203 -30.85 23.34 -18.08
CA THR A 203 -31.83 23.34 -19.16
C THR A 203 -31.44 24.26 -20.32
N ALA A 204 -31.69 23.76 -21.53
CA ALA A 204 -32.01 24.49 -22.76
C ALA A 204 -31.02 25.55 -23.28
N ASN A 205 -30.33 25.19 -24.36
CA ASN A 205 -30.30 26.06 -25.53
C ASN A 205 -30.38 25.25 -26.82
N LYS A 206 -31.45 25.53 -27.59
CA LYS A 206 -31.70 25.03 -28.94
C LYS A 206 -30.54 25.37 -29.87
N ARG A 207 -30.02 24.39 -30.61
CA ARG A 207 -29.67 24.58 -32.04
C ARG A 207 -29.66 23.24 -32.79
N ALA A 208 -29.92 23.36 -34.08
CA ALA A 208 -30.60 22.39 -34.92
C ALA A 208 -29.84 21.09 -35.19
N ARG A 209 -30.63 20.02 -35.29
CA ARG A 209 -30.32 18.75 -35.96
C ARG A 209 -29.92 19.03 -37.41
N VAL A 210 -28.76 18.53 -37.82
CA VAL A 210 -28.43 18.32 -39.23
C VAL A 210 -27.98 16.88 -39.38
N GLU A 211 -28.65 16.18 -40.29
CA GLU A 211 -28.51 14.77 -40.58
C GLU A 211 -27.18 14.45 -41.27
N ALA A 212 -26.78 13.19 -41.12
CA ALA A 212 -25.58 12.59 -41.67
C ALA A 212 -25.49 12.75 -43.18
N SER A 213 -24.28 13.06 -43.67
CA SER A 213 -23.87 12.78 -45.03
C SER A 213 -22.63 11.91 -44.97
N SER A 214 -22.76 10.71 -45.49
CA SER A 214 -21.70 9.76 -45.77
C SER A 214 -20.73 10.32 -46.81
N THR A 215 -19.43 10.13 -46.61
CA THR A 215 -18.48 9.95 -47.72
C THR A 215 -17.20 9.27 -47.24
N ASN A 216 -16.91 8.15 -47.88
CA ASN A 216 -15.64 7.44 -47.87
C ASN A 216 -14.50 8.33 -48.37
N THR A 217 -13.31 8.17 -47.77
CA THR A 217 -11.95 8.19 -48.33
C THR A 217 -11.01 8.13 -47.10
N GLY A 218 -10.17 7.13 -46.88
CA GLY A 218 -9.17 6.60 -47.80
C GLY A 218 -7.90 7.44 -47.69
N SER A 219 -7.04 7.19 -46.69
CA SER A 219 -5.57 7.23 -46.85
C SER A 219 -4.81 6.96 -45.55
N SER A 220 -3.69 6.28 -45.76
CA SER A 220 -2.70 5.77 -44.83
C SER A 220 -1.84 6.90 -44.25
N LEU A 221 -1.60 6.91 -42.94
CA LEU A 221 -0.55 7.73 -42.33
C LEU A 221 0.63 6.84 -41.95
N LYS A 222 1.63 6.85 -42.83
CA LYS A 222 2.98 6.33 -42.61
C LYS A 222 3.65 7.11 -41.47
N ARG A 223 4.34 6.34 -40.62
CA ARG A 223 5.21 6.79 -39.54
C ARG A 223 6.55 7.19 -40.15
N GLU A 224 6.93 8.45 -40.09
CA GLU A 224 8.30 8.87 -40.41
C GLU A 224 9.14 8.86 -39.13
N HIS A 225 10.23 8.07 -39.19
CA HIS A 225 11.32 8.06 -38.23
C HIS A 225 12.27 9.20 -38.60
N MET A 226 12.49 10.16 -37.70
CA MET A 226 13.67 11.02 -37.76
C MET A 226 14.76 10.42 -36.88
N SER A 227 15.85 10.00 -37.51
CA SER A 227 17.15 9.84 -36.85
C SER A 227 17.86 11.18 -36.93
N LEU A 228 18.40 11.64 -35.81
CA LEU A 228 19.35 12.74 -35.76
C LEU A 228 20.69 12.16 -35.32
N GLU A 229 21.69 12.35 -36.18
CA GLU A 229 23.12 12.14 -35.89
C GLU A 229 23.61 13.04 -34.76
#